data_AF-A0A135L1E5-F1
#
_entry.id   AF-A0A135L1E5-F1
#
_cell.length_a   1.000
_cell.length_b   1.000
_cell.length_c   1.000
_cell.angle_alpha   90.00
_cell.angle_beta   90.00
_cell.angle_gamma   90.00
#
_symmetry.space_group_name_H-M   'P 1'
#
loop_
_entity.id
_entity.type
_entity.pdbx_description
1 polymer ?
#
loop_
_entity_poly.entity_id
_entity_poly.type
_entity_poly.pdbx_seq_one_letter_code
_entity_poly.pdbx_strand_id
1 'polypeptide(L)' 'MFKIKNKNQLLIPIGFIILLSSILIASNISEHLEEGLKIVPYYLHLPLQVGIPFLLFVVTLIRNRLKTKHRMKNG' A
#
# COMPACT_ATOMS: atom_id res chain seq x y z
N MET A 1 41.12 13.45 -22.63
CA MET A 1 39.82 13.08 -23.25
C MET A 1 39.60 11.59 -23.02
N PHE A 2 38.78 11.21 -22.03
CA PHE A 2 38.53 9.81 -21.71
C PHE A 2 37.65 9.17 -22.81
N LYS A 3 38.30 8.49 -23.76
CA LYS A 3 37.61 7.68 -24.78
C LYS A 3 37.11 6.39 -24.11
N ILE A 4 35.88 6.41 -23.60
CA ILE A 4 35.14 5.21 -23.21
C ILE A 4 34.87 4.44 -24.51
N LYS A 5 35.79 3.55 -24.89
CA LYS A 5 35.78 2.88 -26.20
C LYS A 5 34.80 1.70 -26.28
N ASN A 6 34.26 1.21 -25.15
CA ASN A 6 33.37 0.04 -25.13
C ASN A 6 32.22 0.19 -24.13
N LYS A 7 31.12 0.86 -24.51
CA LYS A 7 29.86 0.86 -23.73
C LYS A 7 29.38 -0.56 -23.41
N ASN A 8 29.59 -1.50 -24.34
CA ASN A 8 29.09 -2.87 -24.25
C ASN A 8 29.85 -3.74 -23.23
N GLN A 9 31.10 -3.39 -22.90
CA GLN A 9 31.92 -4.17 -21.98
C GLN A 9 31.56 -3.92 -20.51
N LEU A 10 30.88 -2.81 -20.22
CA LEU A 10 30.31 -2.50 -18.91
C LEU A 10 28.88 -3.05 -18.75
N LEU A 11 28.14 -3.19 -19.85
CA LEU A 11 26.78 -3.75 -19.81
C LEU A 11 26.74 -5.20 -19.33
N ILE A 12 27.73 -6.01 -19.72
CA ILE A 12 27.84 -7.41 -19.29
C ILE A 12 28.01 -7.55 -17.77
N PRO A 13 29.01 -6.94 -17.10
CA PRO A 13 29.15 -7.05 -15.65
C PRO A 13 28.01 -6.37 -14.89
N ILE A 14 27.47 -5.26 -15.39
CA ILE A 14 26.31 -4.60 -14.77
C ILE A 14 25.07 -5.48 -14.84
N GLY A 15 24.78 -6.06 -16.02
CA GLY A 15 23.66 -6.99 -16.19
C GLY A 15 23.81 -8.25 -15.32
N PHE A 16 25.04 -8.75 -15.16
CA PHE A 16 25.33 -9.86 -14.27
C PHE A 16 25.08 -9.51 -12.80
N ILE A 17 25.52 -8.33 -12.34
CA ILE A 17 25.25 -7.83 -10.99
C ILE A 17 23.74 -7.69 -10.77
N ILE A 18 23.02 -7.10 -11.71
CA ILE A 18 21.56 -6.94 -11.64
C ILE A 18 20.86 -8.30 -11.54
N LEU A 19 21.27 -9.27 -12.37
CA LEU A 19 20.71 -10.63 -12.36
C LEU A 19 20.96 -11.32 -11.01
N LEU A 20 22.18 -11.25 -10.49
CA LEU A 20 22.55 -11.84 -9.20
C LEU A 20 21.79 -11.17 -8.05
N SER A 21 21.76 -9.84 -8.01
CA SER A 21 21.00 -9.07 -7.03
C SER A 21 19.52 -9.43 -7.08
N SER A 22 18.93 -9.58 -8.28
CA SER A 22 17.52 -9.96 -8.43
C SER A 22 17.23 -11.33 -7.81
N ILE A 23 18.10 -12.33 -8.00
CA ILE A 23 17.92 -13.67 -7.45
C ILE A 23 18.13 -13.67 -5.91
N LEU A 24 19.17 -12.98 -5.43
CA LEU A 24 19.49 -12.87 -4.01
C LEU A 24 18.38 -12.16 -3.22
N ILE A 25 17.78 -11.12 -3.82
CA ILE A 25 16.67 -10.39 -3.20
C ILE A 25 15.38 -11.20 -3.31
N ALA A 26 15.13 -11.91 -4.42
CA ALA A 26 13.93 -12.70 -4.62
C ALA A 26 13.70 -13.77 -3.53
N SER A 27 14.77 -14.44 -3.06
CA SER A 27 14.65 -15.46 -2.02
C SER A 27 14.12 -14.91 -0.68
N ASN A 28 14.48 -13.67 -0.34
CA ASN A 28 14.00 -13.01 0.89
C ASN A 28 12.75 -12.14 0.66
N ILE A 29 12.48 -11.71 -0.58
CA ILE A 29 11.26 -11.00 -0.94
C ILE A 29 10.07 -11.92 -0.83
N SER A 30 10.16 -13.21 -1.14
CA SER A 30 9.02 -14.13 -0.94
C SER A 30 8.53 -14.10 0.51
N GLU A 31 9.44 -14.12 1.49
CA GLU A 31 9.10 -14.08 2.90
C GLU A 31 8.60 -12.69 3.34
N HIS A 32 9.27 -11.60 2.92
CA HIS A 32 8.81 -10.23 3.23
C HIS A 32 7.50 -9.86 2.54
N LEU A 33 7.25 -10.41 1.34
CA LEU A 33 6.02 -10.25 0.60
C LEU A 33 4.92 -11.09 1.22
N GLU A 34 5.19 -12.30 1.72
CA GLU A 34 4.20 -13.10 2.44
C GLU A 34 3.83 -12.49 3.80
N GLU A 35 4.83 -11.97 4.53
CA GLU A 35 4.63 -11.25 5.80
C GLU A 35 3.89 -9.93 5.56
N GLY A 36 4.32 -9.16 4.55
CA GLY A 36 3.65 -7.96 4.07
C GLY A 36 2.24 -8.24 3.58
N LEU A 37 1.99 -9.34 2.86
CA LEU A 37 0.67 -9.77 2.39
C LEU A 37 -0.21 -10.34 3.50
N LYS A 38 0.32 -10.72 4.67
CA LYS A 38 -0.50 -11.05 5.85
C LYS A 38 -0.84 -9.81 6.67
N ILE A 39 0.10 -8.88 6.79
CA ILE A 39 -0.06 -7.64 7.55
C ILE A 39 -0.94 -6.64 6.80
N VAL A 40 -0.74 -6.45 5.50
CA VAL A 40 -1.47 -5.47 4.68
C VAL A 40 -2.99 -5.71 4.67
N PRO A 41 -3.53 -6.94 4.50
CA PRO A 41 -4.97 -7.17 4.58
C PRO A 41 -5.54 -6.84 5.96
N TYR A 42 -4.83 -7.21 7.02
CA TYR A 42 -5.34 -7.01 8.38
C TYR A 42 -5.29 -5.54 8.82
N TYR A 43 -4.24 -4.81 8.43
CA TYR A 43 -4.01 -3.42 8.86
C TYR A 43 -4.48 -2.37 7.86
N LEU A 44 -4.54 -2.68 6.56
CA LEU A 44 -5.04 -1.75 5.54
C LEU A 44 -6.42 -2.15 5.05
N HIS A 45 -6.64 -3.40 4.60
CA HIS A 45 -7.96 -3.78 4.05
C HIS A 45 -9.08 -3.72 5.09
N LEU A 46 -8.90 -4.28 6.30
CA LEU A 46 -9.95 -4.25 7.32
C LEU A 46 -10.42 -2.82 7.69
N PRO A 47 -9.53 -1.89 8.07
CA PRO A 47 -9.97 -0.54 8.44
C PRO A 47 -10.47 0.28 7.24
N LEU A 48 -9.91 0.11 6.03
CA LEU A 48 -10.45 0.81 4.85
C LEU A 48 -11.81 0.26 4.42
N GLN A 49 -11.98 -1.06 4.42
CA GLN A 49 -13.17 -1.72 3.88
C GLN A 49 -14.32 -1.82 4.89
N VAL A 50 -14.02 -1.87 6.20
CA VAL A 50 -15.04 -1.96 7.26
C VAL A 50 -15.02 -0.72 8.15
N GLY A 51 -13.83 -0.26 8.56
CA GLY A 51 -13.68 0.88 9.47
C GLY A 51 -14.25 2.19 8.90
N ILE A 52 -13.85 2.57 7.68
CA ILE A 52 -14.34 3.79 7.00
C ILE A 52 -15.87 3.76 6.79
N PRO A 53 -16.47 2.73 6.15
CA PRO A 53 -17.91 2.70 5.96
C PRO A 53 -18.69 2.65 7.28
N PHE A 54 -18.17 1.97 8.31
CA PHE A 54 -18.79 1.98 9.63
C PHE A 54 -18.74 3.38 10.29
N LEU A 55 -17.61 4.07 10.21
CA LEU A 55 -17.48 5.44 10.72
C LEU A 55 -18.48 6.38 10.02
N LEU A 56 -18.56 6.29 8.69
CA LEU A 56 -19.52 7.07 7.90
C LEU A 56 -20.97 6.76 8.27
N PHE A 57 -21.27 5.49 8.53
CA PHE A 57 -22.59 5.05 8.99
C PHE A 57 -22.92 5.66 10.36
N VAL A 58 -22.02 5.58 11.33
CA VAL A 58 -22.19 6.18 12.66
C VAL A 58 -22.37 7.69 12.58
N VAL A 59 -21.53 8.39 11.80
CA VAL A 59 -21.64 9.84 11.58
C VAL A 59 -23.01 10.20 11.00
N THR A 60 -23.49 9.41 10.03
CA THR A 60 -24.79 9.63 9.41
C THR A 60 -25.95 9.41 10.39
N LEU A 61 -25.87 8.37 11.24
CA LEU A 61 -26.85 8.13 12.29
C LEU A 61 -26.91 9.28 13.28
N ILE A 62 -25.76 9.76 13.77
CA ILE A 62 -25.67 10.89 14.70
C ILE A 62 -26.27 12.14 14.04
N ARG A 63 -25.86 12.47 12.82
CA ARG A 63 -26.38 13.62 12.08
C ARG A 63 -27.89 13.55 11.88
N ASN A 64 -28.43 12.37 11.59
CA ASN A 64 -29.87 12.19 11.41
C ASN A 64 -30.62 12.41 12.72
N ARG A 65 -30.14 11.83 13.84
CA ARG A 65 -30.73 12.03 15.17
C ARG A 65 -30.72 13.50 15.60
N LEU A 66 -29.63 14.22 15.33
CA LEU A 66 -29.53 15.66 15.63
C LEU A 66 -30.49 16.50 14.79
N LYS A 67 -30.65 16.19 13.49
CA LYS A 67 -31.61 16.88 12.61
C LYS A 67 -33.07 16.61 13.01
N THR A 68 -33.44 15.38 13.36
CA THR A 68 -34.80 15.06 13.81
C THR A 68 -35.15 15.82 15.09
N LYS A 69 -34.20 15.98 16.02
CA LYS A 69 -34.39 16.73 17.26
C LYS A 69 -34.65 18.23 16.99
N HIS A 70 -33.99 18.81 15.99
CA HIS A 70 -34.21 20.20 15.58
C HIS A 70 -35.56 20.40 14.88
N ARG A 71 -36.04 19.40 14.13
CA ARG A 71 -37.33 19.47 13.42
C ARG A 71 -38.53 19.38 14.35
N MET A 72 -38.42 18.64 15.46
CA MET A 72 -39.47 18.56 16.49
C MET A 72 -39.52 19.76 17.45
N LYS A 73 -38.50 20.62 17.47
CA LYS A 73 -38.48 21.83 18.32
C LYS A 73 -39.13 23.05 17.64
N ASN A 74 -39.31 23.00 16.32
CA ASN A 74 -39.70 24.15 15.50
C ASN A 74 -41.09 24.00 14.83
N GLY A 75 -41.85 22.97 15.17
CA GLY A 75 -43.24 22.77 14.75
C GLY A 75 -44.13 22.62 15.98
#